data_AF-A0A6G0ZIF0-F1
#
_entry.id   AF-A0A6G0ZIF0-F1
#
_cell.length_a   1.000
_cell.length_b   1.000
_cell.length_c   1.000
_cell.angle_alpha   90.00
_cell.angle_beta   90.00
_cell.angle_gamma   90.00
#
_symmetry.space_group_name_H-M   'P 1'
#
loop_
_entity.id
_entity.type
_entity.pdbx_description
1 polymer ?
#
loop_
_entity_poly.entity_id
_entity_poly.type
_entity_poly.pdbx_seq_one_letter_code
_entity_poly.pdbx_strand_id
1 'polypeptide(L)'
;MQITCLLYYTLYFSIVAANSMNKFTYFAYGSNLLAERIHIQNPTAIRIGMGKLNFNNAHRLDFNEFSNFWEGCPSTVVPDPKEHVWGALWQLNSSDLRNLDQQEGVNIETPNGDNVLSRCYKLVNQPLVKQIPLPPNRRPSKAYLETILLGANETGLPSDYLQFLNEILDNGHDGPKMPWSKRKPLKTTEL
;
A
#
# COMPACT_ATOMS: atom_id res chain seq x y z
N MET A 1 -8.72 -33.26 -36.40
CA MET A 1 -7.69 -32.71 -35.47
C MET A 1 -7.78 -31.19 -35.26
N GLN A 2 -8.35 -30.38 -36.17
CA GLN A 2 -8.44 -28.91 -35.98
C GLN A 2 -9.56 -28.45 -35.01
N ILE A 3 -10.71 -29.13 -34.99
CA ILE A 3 -11.89 -28.69 -34.21
C ILE A 3 -11.65 -28.79 -32.70
N THR A 4 -10.97 -29.84 -32.22
CA THR A 4 -10.63 -30.01 -30.80
C THR A 4 -9.62 -28.97 -30.30
N CYS A 5 -8.68 -28.53 -31.16
CA CYS A 5 -7.70 -27.51 -30.81
C CYS A 5 -8.34 -26.11 -30.70
N LEU A 6 -9.28 -25.78 -31.61
CA LEU A 6 -10.06 -24.54 -31.56
C LEU A 6 -10.95 -24.46 -30.31
N LEU A 7 -11.62 -25.56 -29.94
CA LEU A 7 -12.44 -25.63 -28.72
C LEU A 7 -11.62 -25.48 -27.44
N TYR A 8 -10.41 -26.05 -27.41
CA TYR A 8 -9.51 -25.90 -26.26
C TYR A 8 -9.01 -24.46 -26.12
N TYR A 9 -8.67 -23.82 -27.25
CA TYR A 9 -8.19 -22.44 -27.27
C TYR A 9 -9.28 -21.44 -26.90
N THR A 10 -10.51 -21.62 -27.39
CA THR A 10 -11.65 -20.75 -27.02
C THR A 10 -12.08 -20.95 -25.57
N LEU A 11 -12.10 -22.18 -25.06
CA LEU A 11 -12.39 -22.46 -23.65
C LEU A 11 -11.31 -21.87 -22.74
N TYR A 12 -10.03 -22.07 -23.09
CA TYR A 12 -8.90 -21.51 -22.36
C TYR A 12 -8.94 -19.97 -22.34
N PHE A 13 -9.18 -19.34 -23.50
CA PHE A 13 -9.32 -17.89 -23.59
C PHE A 13 -10.50 -17.35 -22.77
N SER A 14 -11.64 -18.06 -22.77
CA SER A 14 -12.81 -17.70 -21.97
C SER A 14 -12.55 -17.79 -20.46
N ILE A 15 -11.82 -18.81 -20.02
CA ILE A 15 -11.42 -18.98 -18.62
C ILE A 15 -10.44 -17.88 -18.19
N VAL A 16 -9.45 -17.55 -19.03
CA VAL A 16 -8.50 -16.46 -18.77
C VAL A 16 -9.21 -15.11 -18.70
N ALA A 17 -10.13 -14.84 -19.63
CA ALA A 17 -10.94 -13.62 -19.62
C ALA A 17 -11.86 -13.54 -18.39
N ALA A 18 -12.54 -14.63 -18.01
CA ALA A 18 -13.35 -14.69 -16.80
C ALA A 18 -12.52 -14.52 -15.52
N ASN A 19 -11.31 -15.08 -15.47
CA ASN A 19 -10.37 -14.87 -14.38
C ASN A 19 -9.84 -13.43 -14.32
N SER A 20 -9.70 -12.74 -15.46
CA SER A 20 -9.35 -11.32 -15.50
C SER A 20 -10.49 -10.41 -15.00
N MET A 21 -11.76 -10.81 -15.20
CA MET A 21 -12.93 -10.11 -14.63
C MET A 21 -13.07 -10.30 -13.11
N ASN A 22 -12.36 -11.27 -12.54
CA ASN A 22 -12.36 -11.57 -11.10
C ASN A 22 -11.15 -10.98 -10.37
N LYS A 23 -10.44 -10.02 -10.96
CA LYS A 23 -9.30 -9.36 -10.32
C LYS A 23 -9.47 -7.85 -10.32
N PHE A 24 -8.89 -7.20 -9.31
CA PHE A 24 -8.84 -5.73 -9.24
C PHE A 24 -7.47 -5.27 -8.78
N THR A 25 -7.14 -4.03 -9.14
CA THR A 25 -5.89 -3.39 -8.73
C THR A 25 -6.08 -2.66 -7.41
N TYR A 26 -5.15 -2.86 -6.49
CA TYR A 26 -5.09 -2.22 -5.19
C TYR A 26 -3.78 -1.44 -5.07
N PHE A 27 -3.88 -0.20 -4.65
CA PHE A 27 -2.77 0.69 -4.38
C PHE A 27 -2.51 0.75 -2.87
N ALA A 28 -1.33 0.31 -2.46
CA ALA A 28 -0.90 0.30 -1.07
C ALA A 28 0.18 1.36 -0.84
N TYR A 29 -0.01 2.20 0.17
CA TYR A 29 0.95 3.22 0.60
C TYR A 29 1.31 3.12 2.10
N GLY A 30 0.60 2.26 2.84
CA GLY A 30 0.84 1.98 4.26
C GLY A 30 1.42 0.59 4.50
N SER A 31 0.99 -0.09 5.56
CA SER A 31 1.53 -1.41 5.94
C SER A 31 1.47 -2.49 4.84
N ASN A 32 0.48 -2.41 3.92
CA ASN A 32 0.36 -3.32 2.78
C ASN A 32 1.39 -3.07 1.65
N LEU A 33 2.32 -2.15 1.84
CA LEU A 33 3.52 -2.06 1.00
C LEU A 33 4.36 -3.34 1.09
N LEU A 34 4.46 -3.92 2.29
CA LEU A 34 5.24 -5.12 2.55
C LEU A 34 4.49 -6.37 2.11
N ALA A 35 5.11 -7.20 1.25
CA ALA A 35 4.48 -8.41 0.73
C ALA A 35 4.03 -9.35 1.86
N GLU A 36 4.91 -9.58 2.82
CA GLU A 36 4.62 -10.47 3.93
C GLU A 36 3.46 -9.97 4.80
N ARG A 37 3.26 -8.64 4.88
CA ARG A 37 2.11 -8.07 5.58
C ARG A 37 0.81 -8.28 4.80
N ILE A 38 0.77 -7.96 3.50
CA ILE A 38 -0.46 -8.09 2.72
C ILE A 38 -0.87 -9.57 2.56
N HIS A 39 0.09 -10.48 2.47
CA HIS A 39 -0.13 -11.92 2.26
C HIS A 39 -0.76 -12.67 3.44
N ILE A 40 -0.77 -12.10 4.65
CA ILE A 40 -1.44 -12.71 5.81
C ILE A 40 -2.94 -12.87 5.55
N GLN A 41 -3.55 -11.83 4.95
CA GLN A 41 -4.97 -11.80 4.65
C GLN A 41 -5.24 -12.01 3.16
N ASN A 42 -4.25 -11.76 2.30
CA ASN A 42 -4.38 -11.83 0.85
C ASN A 42 -3.23 -12.66 0.25
N PRO A 43 -3.14 -13.97 0.55
CA PRO A 43 -1.97 -14.80 0.20
C PRO A 43 -1.73 -14.94 -1.31
N THR A 44 -2.72 -14.60 -2.13
CA THR A 44 -2.63 -14.66 -3.60
C THR A 44 -2.34 -13.30 -4.25
N ALA A 45 -2.13 -12.25 -3.45
CA ALA A 45 -1.84 -10.91 -3.97
C ALA A 45 -0.52 -10.90 -4.74
N ILE A 46 -0.52 -10.33 -5.95
CA ILE A 46 0.67 -10.25 -6.81
C ILE A 46 1.07 -8.78 -6.93
N ARG A 47 2.31 -8.43 -6.56
CA ARG A 47 2.83 -7.08 -6.81
C ARG A 47 3.06 -6.95 -8.31
N ILE A 48 2.45 -5.94 -8.91
CA ILE A 48 2.56 -5.66 -10.36
C ILE A 48 3.45 -4.45 -10.65
N GLY A 49 3.80 -3.66 -9.63
CA GLY A 49 4.77 -2.58 -9.76
C GLY A 49 4.63 -1.53 -8.66
N MET A 50 5.26 -0.37 -8.90
CA MET A 50 5.04 0.85 -8.14
C MET A 50 4.13 1.81 -8.90
N GLY A 51 3.59 2.79 -8.21
CA GLY A 51 2.90 3.91 -8.84
C GLY A 51 2.79 5.12 -7.93
N LYS A 52 2.39 6.23 -8.52
CA LYS A 52 2.18 7.52 -7.86
C LYS A 52 0.69 7.85 -7.87
N LEU A 53 0.14 8.17 -6.70
CA LEU A 53 -1.27 8.51 -6.55
C LEU A 53 -1.58 9.85 -7.24
N ASN A 54 -2.36 9.78 -8.31
CA ASN A 54 -2.82 10.91 -9.12
C ASN A 54 -4.36 10.90 -9.21
N PHE A 55 -5.05 11.03 -8.07
CA PHE A 55 -6.52 11.04 -8.08
C PHE A 55 -7.08 12.45 -7.98
N ASN A 56 -7.52 13.05 -9.08
CA ASN A 56 -8.21 14.35 -9.11
C ASN A 56 -7.47 15.55 -8.48
N ASN A 57 -6.29 15.35 -7.90
CA ASN A 57 -5.27 16.29 -7.41
C ASN A 57 -4.12 15.46 -6.79
N ALA A 58 -2.99 16.11 -6.54
CA ALA A 58 -1.90 15.52 -5.78
C ALA A 58 -2.32 15.28 -4.31
N HIS A 59 -1.61 14.40 -3.60
CA HIS A 59 -1.97 13.93 -2.26
C HIS A 59 -0.75 13.90 -1.37
N ARG A 60 -0.93 14.12 -0.07
CA ARG A 60 0.09 13.84 0.94
C ARG A 60 -0.19 12.55 1.69
N LEU A 61 0.89 11.92 2.14
CA LEU A 61 0.85 10.89 3.17
C LEU A 61 0.62 11.58 4.52
N ASP A 62 -0.30 11.07 5.32
CA ASP A 62 -0.59 11.60 6.66
C ASP A 62 -0.94 10.46 7.61
N PHE A 63 -1.10 10.75 8.90
CA PHE A 63 -1.38 9.74 9.93
C PHE A 63 -2.46 10.23 10.89
N ASN A 64 -3.42 9.37 11.21
CA ASN A 64 -4.52 9.70 12.12
C ASN A 64 -5.16 8.45 12.73
N GLU A 65 -6.06 8.63 13.70
CA GLU A 65 -6.87 7.57 14.34
C GLU A 65 -6.04 6.45 14.98
N PHE A 66 -5.75 6.56 16.29
CA PHE A 66 -4.94 5.55 17.00
C PHE A 66 -5.46 4.12 16.81
N SER A 67 -4.58 3.22 16.37
CA SER A 67 -4.87 1.81 16.23
C SER A 67 -4.30 1.02 17.40
N ASN A 68 -5.16 0.27 18.10
CA ASN A 68 -4.73 -0.60 19.19
C ASN A 68 -3.79 -1.72 18.72
N PHE A 69 -3.98 -2.25 17.51
CA PHE A 69 -3.10 -3.29 16.97
C PHE A 69 -1.70 -2.74 16.69
N TRP A 70 -1.62 -1.55 16.10
CA TRP A 70 -0.35 -0.93 15.76
C TRP A 70 0.30 -0.19 16.91
N GLU A 71 -0.43 0.10 17.99
CA GLU A 71 -0.02 0.99 19.08
C GLU A 71 0.42 2.37 18.57
N GLY A 72 -0.23 2.85 17.52
CA GLY A 72 0.09 4.10 16.84
C GLY A 72 -0.91 4.43 15.74
N CYS A 73 -0.76 5.60 15.13
CA CYS A 73 -1.65 6.03 14.07
C CYS A 73 -1.23 5.41 12.73
N PRO A 74 -2.09 4.66 12.03
CA PRO A 74 -1.84 4.20 10.68
C PRO A 74 -1.86 5.35 9.67
N SER A 75 -1.29 5.09 8.50
CA SER A 75 -1.23 6.06 7.41
C SER A 75 -2.59 6.25 6.74
N THR A 76 -2.84 7.45 6.26
CA THR A 76 -3.92 7.83 5.35
C THR A 76 -3.37 8.71 4.22
N VAL A 77 -4.17 8.94 3.18
CA VAL A 77 -3.89 9.94 2.14
C VAL A 77 -4.87 11.10 2.21
N VAL A 78 -4.35 12.31 2.09
CA VAL A 78 -5.14 13.56 2.13
C VAL A 78 -4.85 14.37 0.88
N PRO A 79 -5.86 14.98 0.23
CA PRO A 79 -5.62 15.91 -0.87
C PRO A 79 -4.64 17.01 -0.49
N ASP A 80 -3.60 17.20 -1.32
CA ASP A 80 -2.60 18.25 -1.17
C ASP A 80 -1.95 18.51 -2.54
N PRO A 81 -2.16 19.67 -3.18
CA PRO A 81 -1.70 19.91 -4.55
C PRO A 81 -0.18 20.00 -4.70
N LYS A 82 0.59 20.00 -3.60
CA LYS A 82 2.06 20.18 -3.62
C LYS A 82 2.82 18.89 -3.34
N GLU A 83 2.14 17.82 -2.93
CA GLU A 83 2.76 16.58 -2.50
C GLU A 83 2.26 15.38 -3.29
N HIS A 84 2.99 14.28 -3.21
CA HIS A 84 2.60 13.06 -3.90
C HIS A 84 2.85 11.85 -2.99
N VAL A 85 2.08 10.80 -3.23
CA VAL A 85 2.21 9.53 -2.51
C VAL A 85 2.63 8.46 -3.49
N TRP A 86 3.78 7.85 -3.22
CA TRP A 86 4.22 6.64 -3.91
C TRP A 86 3.72 5.40 -3.17
N GLY A 87 3.47 4.34 -3.92
CA GLY A 87 3.01 3.09 -3.34
C GLY A 87 3.19 1.90 -4.27
N ALA A 88 2.82 0.72 -3.74
CA ALA A 88 2.82 -0.53 -4.48
C ALA A 88 1.47 -0.76 -5.15
N LEU A 89 1.51 -1.18 -6.41
CA LEU A 89 0.36 -1.70 -7.13
C LEU A 89 0.32 -3.22 -6.95
N TRP A 90 -0.83 -3.70 -6.49
CA TRP A 90 -1.14 -5.10 -6.27
C TRP A 90 -2.31 -5.53 -7.15
N GLN A 91 -2.23 -6.74 -7.69
CA GLN A 91 -3.38 -7.43 -8.27
C GLN A 91 -3.94 -8.43 -7.25
N LEU A 92 -5.22 -8.29 -6.90
CA LEU A 92 -5.93 -9.20 -6.01
C LEU A 92 -7.14 -9.82 -6.70
N ASN A 93 -7.62 -10.95 -6.18
CA ASN A 93 -8.91 -11.51 -6.61
C ASN A 93 -10.06 -10.73 -5.96
N SER A 94 -11.15 -10.54 -6.69
CA SER A 94 -12.35 -9.85 -6.21
C SER A 94 -12.97 -10.52 -4.98
N SER A 95 -12.74 -11.82 -4.77
CA SER A 95 -13.12 -12.54 -3.54
C SER A 95 -12.40 -12.02 -2.29
N ASP A 96 -11.21 -11.44 -2.46
CA ASP A 96 -10.35 -10.96 -1.38
C ASP A 96 -10.70 -9.51 -0.99
N LEU A 97 -11.63 -8.86 -1.70
CA LEU A 97 -12.09 -7.50 -1.39
C LEU A 97 -12.56 -7.38 0.08
N ARG A 98 -13.18 -8.43 0.62
CA ARG A 98 -13.68 -8.48 2.00
C ARG A 98 -12.58 -8.50 3.07
N ASN A 99 -11.34 -8.80 2.66
CA ASN A 99 -10.18 -8.85 3.55
C ASN A 99 -9.45 -7.50 3.61
N LEU A 100 -9.90 -6.53 2.82
CA LEU A 100 -9.43 -5.15 2.85
C LEU A 100 -10.39 -4.30 3.67
N ASP A 101 -9.88 -3.21 4.25
CA ASP A 101 -10.70 -2.18 4.89
C ASP A 101 -11.64 -1.49 3.89
N GLN A 102 -12.36 -0.44 4.30
CA GLN A 102 -13.11 0.37 3.35
C GLN A 102 -12.15 1.07 2.36
N GLN A 103 -12.46 0.97 1.06
CA GLN A 103 -11.60 1.46 -0.02
C GLN A 103 -12.33 2.46 -0.91
N GLU A 104 -11.59 3.44 -1.44
CA GLU A 104 -12.06 4.37 -2.47
C GLU A 104 -11.38 4.04 -3.82
N GLY A 105 -12.08 4.34 -4.92
CA GLY A 105 -11.50 4.25 -6.27
C GLY A 105 -10.55 5.41 -6.53
N VAL A 106 -9.35 5.11 -7.05
CA VAL A 106 -8.29 6.08 -7.33
C VAL A 106 -7.60 5.82 -8.67
N ASN A 107 -6.96 6.84 -9.24
CA ASN A 107 -6.11 6.70 -10.42
C ASN A 107 -4.65 6.78 -10.01
N ILE A 108 -3.85 5.83 -10.48
CA ILE A 108 -2.43 5.72 -10.19
C ILE A 108 -1.65 5.89 -11.48
N GLU A 109 -0.69 6.81 -11.50
CA GLU A 109 0.27 6.97 -12.58
C GLU A 109 1.45 6.01 -12.37
N THR A 110 1.70 5.15 -13.34
CA THR A 110 2.87 4.27 -13.34
C THR A 110 4.12 5.02 -13.81
N PRO A 111 5.34 4.50 -13.57
CA PRO A 111 6.57 5.10 -14.11
C PRO A 111 6.58 5.25 -15.65
N ASN A 112 5.77 4.48 -16.36
CA ASN A 112 5.65 4.56 -17.82
C ASN A 112 4.65 5.64 -18.30
N GLY A 113 3.98 6.35 -17.38
CA GLY A 113 2.95 7.35 -17.69
C GLY A 113 1.54 6.76 -17.87
N ASP A 114 1.36 5.44 -17.70
CA ASP A 114 0.04 4.82 -17.76
C ASP A 114 -0.80 5.16 -16.53
N ASN A 115 -2.09 5.40 -16.72
CA ASN A 115 -3.06 5.57 -15.64
C ASN A 115 -3.78 4.26 -15.35
N VAL A 116 -3.69 3.78 -14.11
CA VAL A 116 -4.29 2.53 -13.65
C VAL A 116 -5.38 2.84 -12.62
N LEU A 117 -6.63 2.50 -12.96
CA LEU A 117 -7.74 2.54 -12.01
C LEU A 117 -7.50 1.49 -10.92
N SER A 118 -7.41 1.95 -9.68
CA SER A 118 -7.07 1.15 -8.52
C SER A 118 -8.02 1.44 -7.37
N ARG A 119 -7.94 0.63 -6.32
CA ARG A 119 -8.59 0.87 -5.02
C ARG A 119 -7.53 1.23 -3.99
N CYS A 120 -7.85 2.13 -3.08
CA CYS A 120 -6.90 2.64 -2.10
C CYS A 120 -7.58 2.83 -0.75
N TYR A 121 -6.85 2.50 0.32
CA TYR A 121 -7.31 2.73 1.69
C TYR A 121 -7.36 4.20 1.99
N LYS A 122 -8.33 4.61 2.80
CA LYS A 122 -8.46 5.99 3.25
C LYS A 122 -9.26 6.00 4.55
N LEU A 123 -8.75 6.71 5.56
CA LEU A 123 -9.49 6.90 6.82
C LEU A 123 -10.79 7.68 6.57
N VAL A 124 -11.82 7.37 7.36
CA VAL A 124 -13.08 8.12 7.30
C VAL A 124 -12.89 9.50 7.93
N ASN A 125 -12.22 9.58 9.10
CA ASN A 125 -11.91 10.84 9.74
C ASN A 125 -10.51 11.34 9.33
N GLN A 126 -10.48 12.17 8.28
CA GLN A 126 -9.25 12.73 7.74
C GLN A 126 -8.71 13.89 8.59
N PRO A 127 -7.37 14.01 8.71
CA PRO A 127 -6.78 15.19 9.34
C PRO A 127 -6.98 16.44 8.48
N LEU A 128 -7.54 17.48 9.10
CA LEU A 128 -7.90 18.72 8.41
C LEU A 128 -6.70 19.61 8.08
N VAL A 129 -5.65 19.54 8.91
CA VAL A 129 -4.48 20.40 8.81
C VAL A 129 -3.21 19.57 8.82
N LYS A 130 -2.34 19.86 7.85
CA LYS A 130 -0.99 19.30 7.77
C LYS A 130 -0.14 19.84 8.93
N GLN A 131 0.53 18.96 9.66
CA GLN A 131 1.38 19.31 10.79
C GLN A 131 2.76 18.69 10.61
N ILE A 132 3.81 19.51 10.65
CA ILE A 132 5.20 19.09 10.52
C ILE A 132 6.00 19.74 11.67
N PRO A 133 6.61 18.96 12.57
CA PRO A 133 6.45 17.51 12.71
C PRO A 133 5.03 17.12 13.14
N LEU A 134 4.65 15.85 12.95
CA LEU A 134 3.38 15.33 13.48
C LEU A 134 3.37 15.43 15.02
N PRO A 135 2.23 15.80 15.64
CA PRO A 135 2.09 15.78 17.09
C PRO A 135 2.16 14.33 17.61
N PRO A 136 2.64 14.08 18.85
CA PRO A 136 2.86 12.72 19.35
C PRO A 136 1.65 11.77 19.24
N ASN A 137 0.44 12.29 19.45
CA ASN A 137 -0.80 11.52 19.36
C ASN A 137 -1.26 11.19 17.93
N ARG A 138 -0.53 11.65 16.91
CA ARG A 138 -0.78 11.35 15.49
C ARG A 138 0.37 10.56 14.85
N ARG A 139 1.40 10.20 15.63
CA ARG A 139 2.56 9.49 15.10
C ARG A 139 2.30 7.98 14.99
N PRO A 140 2.91 7.32 13.99
CA PRO A 140 2.92 5.86 13.92
C PRO A 140 3.77 5.26 15.05
N SER A 141 3.63 3.95 15.28
CA SER A 141 4.58 3.19 16.10
C SER A 141 5.82 2.81 15.31
N LYS A 142 6.87 2.36 16.01
CA LYS A 142 8.12 1.89 15.39
C LYS A 142 7.87 0.73 14.43
N ALA A 143 7.15 -0.31 14.86
CA ALA A 143 6.85 -1.47 14.02
C ALA A 143 6.02 -1.10 12.77
N TYR A 144 5.11 -0.13 12.87
CA TYR A 144 4.34 0.33 11.72
C TYR A 144 5.23 1.03 10.69
N LEU A 145 6.07 1.97 11.15
CA LEU A 145 6.98 2.71 10.29
C LEU A 145 8.02 1.78 9.64
N GLU A 146 8.57 0.84 10.41
CA GLU A 146 9.48 -0.20 9.90
C GLU A 146 8.80 -1.03 8.80
N THR A 147 7.54 -1.42 8.99
CA THR A 147 6.77 -2.16 7.98
C THR A 147 6.62 -1.36 6.68
N ILE A 148 6.33 -0.05 6.77
CA ILE A 148 6.25 0.85 5.61
C ILE A 148 7.60 0.93 4.90
N LEU A 149 8.69 1.17 5.63
CA LEU A 149 10.04 1.32 5.07
C LEU A 149 10.51 0.05 4.37
N LEU A 150 10.33 -1.12 4.99
CA LEU A 150 10.67 -2.41 4.38
C LEU A 150 9.87 -2.65 3.10
N GLY A 151 8.56 -2.40 3.14
CA GLY A 151 7.69 -2.57 1.98
C GLY A 151 8.00 -1.58 0.84
N ALA A 152 8.32 -0.33 1.18
CA ALA A 152 8.73 0.69 0.22
C ALA A 152 10.04 0.29 -0.49
N ASN A 153 11.03 -0.18 0.28
CA ASN A 153 12.28 -0.67 -0.26
C ASN A 153 12.08 -1.93 -1.12
N GLU A 154 11.26 -2.89 -0.67
CA GLU A 154 10.93 -4.12 -1.40
C GLU A 154 10.17 -3.85 -2.71
N THR A 155 9.38 -2.78 -2.75
CA THR A 155 8.67 -2.31 -3.95
C THR A 155 9.59 -1.57 -4.92
N GLY A 156 10.73 -1.04 -4.43
CA GLY A 156 11.64 -0.21 -5.21
C GLY A 156 11.13 1.21 -5.41
N LEU A 157 10.49 1.80 -4.39
CA LEU A 157 10.04 3.20 -4.46
C LEU A 157 11.21 4.18 -4.65
N PRO A 158 10.98 5.37 -5.22
CA PRO A 158 12.03 6.36 -5.45
C PRO A 158 12.82 6.73 -4.19
N SER A 159 14.11 7.00 -4.34
CA SER A 159 15.04 7.22 -3.22
C SER A 159 14.72 8.46 -2.39
N ASP A 160 14.21 9.52 -3.03
CA ASP A 160 13.72 10.73 -2.37
C ASP A 160 12.49 10.44 -1.50
N TYR A 161 11.59 9.57 -1.98
CA TYR A 161 10.45 9.13 -1.19
C TYR A 161 10.85 8.24 0.00
N LEU A 162 11.82 7.35 -0.18
CA LEU A 162 12.39 6.56 0.92
C LEU A 162 13.04 7.45 1.99
N GLN A 163 13.75 8.51 1.58
CA GLN A 163 14.31 9.48 2.51
C GLN A 163 13.20 10.19 3.29
N PHE A 164 12.16 10.67 2.61
CA PHE A 164 10.99 11.27 3.24
C PHE A 164 10.36 10.35 4.29
N LEU A 165 10.14 9.07 3.95
CA LEU A 165 9.56 8.09 4.89
C LEU A 165 10.45 7.90 6.14
N ASN A 166 11.77 7.94 5.97
CA ASN A 166 12.74 7.77 7.05
C ASN A 166 12.83 8.99 7.99
N GLU A 167 12.32 10.15 7.59
CA GLU A 167 12.27 11.37 8.41
C GLU A 167 11.00 11.45 9.28
N ILE A 168 10.05 10.52 9.11
CA ILE A 168 8.81 10.48 9.90
C ILE A 168 9.12 10.03 11.32
N LEU A 169 8.71 10.84 12.31
CA LEU A 169 8.89 10.52 13.72
C LEU A 169 7.85 9.50 14.20
N ASP A 170 8.29 8.48 14.94
CA ASP A 170 7.42 7.57 15.66
C ASP A 170 6.98 8.13 17.03
N ASN A 171 6.02 7.44 17.65
CA ASN A 171 5.44 7.79 18.96
C ASN A 171 6.19 7.17 20.16
N GLY A 172 7.29 6.46 19.94
CA GLY A 172 8.06 5.76 20.96
C GLY A 172 7.58 4.35 21.30
N HIS A 173 6.36 3.97 20.90
CA HIS A 173 5.83 2.61 21.11
C HIS A 173 6.45 1.63 20.12
N ASP A 174 6.82 0.45 20.63
CA ASP A 174 7.39 -0.60 19.79
C ASP A 174 6.34 -1.19 18.84
N GLY A 175 5.06 -1.21 19.23
CA GLY A 175 3.98 -1.80 18.45
C GLY A 175 4.03 -3.33 18.44
N PRO A 176 3.28 -3.98 17.53
CA PRO A 176 3.16 -5.43 17.51
C PRO A 176 4.50 -6.08 17.18
N LYS A 177 4.83 -7.17 17.89
CA LYS A 177 6.01 -7.98 17.56
C LYS A 177 5.76 -8.72 16.25
N MET A 178 6.31 -8.18 15.17
CA MET A 178 6.11 -8.74 13.83
C MET A 178 6.94 -10.01 13.58
N PRO A 179 6.32 -11.12 13.13
CA PRO A 179 7.01 -12.36 12.74
C PRO A 179 7.18 -12.48 11.21
N TRP A 180 7.37 -11.36 10.50
CA TRP A 180 7.46 -11.33 9.04
C TRP A 180 8.83 -11.88 8.55
N SER A 181 9.09 -13.16 8.74
CA SER A 181 10.23 -13.93 8.22
C SER A 181 11.64 -13.30 8.33
N LYS A 182 12.08 -13.12 9.58
CA LYS A 182 13.49 -12.89 10.03
C LYS A 182 14.09 -11.52 9.70
N ARG A 183 14.15 -10.66 10.73
CA ARG A 183 14.72 -9.31 10.72
C ARG A 183 16.25 -9.36 10.54
N LYS A 184 16.79 -8.56 9.61
CA LYS A 184 18.09 -7.90 9.86
C LYS A 184 17.78 -6.53 10.47
N PRO A 185 18.38 -6.18 11.62
CA PRO A 185 18.07 -4.90 12.27
C PRO A 185 18.47 -3.71 11.38
N LEU A 186 17.59 -2.71 11.30
CA LEU A 186 17.99 -1.37 10.90
C LEU A 186 18.91 -0.80 11.97
N LYS A 187 19.98 -0.15 11.53
CA LYS A 187 21.08 0.37 12.36
C LYS A 187 20.55 1.12 13.59
N THR A 188 21.13 0.79 14.73
CA THR A 188 20.99 1.49 16.00
C THR A 188 21.18 2.99 15.79
N THR A 189 20.14 3.77 16.05
CA THR A 189 20.28 5.20 16.31
C THR A 189 21.06 5.33 17.61
N GLU A 190 22.34 5.67 17.51
CA GLU A 190 23.08 6.17 18.66
C GLU A 190 22.50 7.55 19.03
N LEU A 191 22.02 7.60 20.28
CA LEU A 191 21.65 8.72 21.17
C LEU A 191 21.51 10.12 20.57
#